data_AF-H2C789-F1
#
_entry.id   AF-H2C789-F1
#
_cell.length_a   1.000
_cell.length_b   1.000
_cell.length_c   1.000
_cell.angle_alpha   90.00
_cell.angle_beta   90.00
_cell.angle_gamma   90.00
#
_symmetry.space_group_name_H-M   'P 1'
#
loop_
_entity.id
_entity.type
_entity.pdbx_description
1 polymer ?
#
loop_
_entity_poly.entity_id
_entity_poly.type
_entity_poly.pdbx_seq_one_letter_code
_entity_poly.pdbx_strand_id
1 'polypeptide(L)'
;MDQNWFNLPLLRRNGIKYISENFYPAKYMTRWKEMRGLSLRLAQLVRLYSLTQVMEEIDHFEFFRKYFEKDPLNFDLPESYITWFDDILESLRRGDVEEIAVRFHMLTEGVLATVGLSILRKESSDLPEFNSGIRKIIEDEARHVNFGFQLIRDKTRAIDMIQEFYPRAEAIIMDGMSYIEPMGYSWNELKGLMIELRDSRIRKLQER
;
A
#
# COMPACT_ATOMS: atom_id res chain seq x y z
N MET A 1 11.09 -13.59 -12.60
CA MET A 1 11.48 -14.04 -11.25
C MET A 1 12.96 -14.28 -11.31
N ASP A 2 13.70 -13.61 -10.44
CA ASP A 2 15.15 -13.74 -10.37
C ASP A 2 15.58 -15.20 -10.12
N GLN A 3 16.61 -15.65 -10.83
CA GLN A 3 17.07 -17.05 -10.78
C GLN A 3 17.57 -17.46 -9.39
N ASN A 4 18.11 -16.50 -8.64
CA ASN A 4 18.60 -16.69 -7.28
C ASN A 4 17.50 -16.58 -6.21
N TRP A 5 16.22 -16.41 -6.58
CA TRP A 5 15.11 -16.35 -5.62
C TRP A 5 15.17 -17.50 -4.61
N PHE A 6 15.23 -18.74 -5.09
CA PHE A 6 15.24 -19.93 -4.23
C PHE A 6 16.54 -20.15 -3.44
N ASN A 7 17.59 -19.37 -3.72
CA ASN A 7 18.82 -19.38 -2.93
C ASN A 7 18.69 -18.51 -1.67
N LEU A 8 17.66 -17.65 -1.59
CA LEU A 8 17.41 -16.84 -0.41
C LEU A 8 16.97 -17.71 0.79
N PRO A 9 17.38 -17.33 2.02
CA PRO A 9 16.88 -17.94 3.23
C PRO A 9 15.35 -17.95 3.27
N LEU A 10 14.76 -19.05 3.74
CA LEU A 10 13.30 -19.22 3.76
C LEU A 10 12.59 -18.08 4.51
N LEU A 11 13.13 -17.65 5.65
CA LEU A 11 12.57 -16.56 6.45
C LEU A 11 12.50 -15.24 5.64
N ARG A 12 13.55 -14.92 4.88
CA ARG A 12 13.60 -13.74 4.02
C ARG A 12 12.60 -13.83 2.87
N ARG A 13 12.50 -15.00 2.22
CA ARG A 13 11.47 -15.23 1.19
C ARG A 13 10.06 -15.07 1.74
N ASN A 14 9.79 -15.65 2.92
CA ASN A 14 8.48 -15.55 3.55
C ASN A 14 8.12 -14.11 3.90
N GLY A 15 9.05 -13.33 4.46
CA GLY A 15 8.80 -11.92 4.75
C GLY A 15 8.57 -11.08 3.49
N ILE A 16 9.38 -11.27 2.44
CA ILE A 16 9.16 -10.62 1.13
C ILE A 16 7.78 -10.98 0.55
N LYS A 17 7.42 -12.26 0.56
CA LYS A 17 6.12 -12.73 0.06
C LYS A 17 4.96 -12.16 0.88
N TYR A 18 5.05 -12.20 2.21
CA TYR A 18 4.02 -11.65 3.09
C TYR A 18 3.79 -10.16 2.83
N ILE A 19 4.87 -9.36 2.74
CA ILE A 19 4.72 -7.93 2.43
C ILE A 19 4.14 -7.75 1.02
N SER A 20 4.59 -8.54 0.03
CA SER A 20 4.04 -8.49 -1.33
C SER A 20 2.55 -8.84 -1.39
N GLU A 21 2.06 -9.71 -0.50
CA GLU A 21 0.65 -10.06 -0.37
C GLU A 21 -0.22 -8.84 -0.02
N ASN A 22 0.35 -7.84 0.67
CA ASN A 22 -0.36 -6.61 1.00
C ASN A 22 -0.56 -5.69 -0.22
N PHE A 23 0.22 -5.88 -1.29
CA PHE A 23 0.09 -5.18 -2.57
C PHE A 23 -0.67 -6.00 -3.62
N TYR A 24 -0.61 -7.33 -3.53
CA TYR A 24 -1.36 -8.25 -4.39
C TYR A 24 -2.02 -9.33 -3.51
N PRO A 25 -3.19 -9.04 -2.91
CA PRO A 25 -3.84 -9.92 -1.95
C PRO A 25 -4.57 -11.07 -2.67
N ALA A 26 -3.82 -12.02 -3.21
CA ALA A 26 -4.28 -13.01 -4.19
C ALA A 26 -5.53 -13.79 -3.71
N LYS A 27 -5.56 -14.19 -2.43
CA LYS A 27 -6.69 -14.90 -1.81
C LYS A 27 -7.97 -14.06 -1.70
N TYR A 28 -7.82 -12.74 -1.58
CA TYR A 28 -8.92 -11.83 -1.23
C TYR A 28 -9.39 -10.99 -2.41
N MET A 29 -8.75 -11.07 -3.58
CA MET A 29 -9.14 -10.29 -4.77
C MET A 29 -10.62 -10.41 -5.13
N THR A 30 -11.25 -11.57 -4.87
CA THR A 30 -12.68 -11.77 -5.12
C THR A 30 -13.59 -11.01 -4.15
N ARG A 31 -13.14 -10.77 -2.91
CA ARG A 31 -13.85 -9.98 -1.89
C ARG A 31 -14.04 -8.54 -2.35
N TRP A 32 -12.99 -7.96 -2.93
CA TRP A 32 -12.98 -6.56 -3.38
C TRP A 32 -13.13 -6.40 -4.89
N LYS A 33 -13.67 -7.40 -5.59
CA LYS A 33 -13.84 -7.38 -7.05
C LYS A 33 -14.58 -6.14 -7.58
N GLU A 34 -15.47 -5.57 -6.77
CA GLU A 34 -16.23 -4.36 -7.07
C GLU A 34 -15.35 -3.10 -7.14
N MET A 35 -14.23 -3.07 -6.41
CA MET A 35 -13.33 -1.90 -6.36
C MET A 35 -12.90 -1.48 -7.74
N ARG A 36 -12.58 -2.42 -8.64
CA ARG A 36 -12.15 -2.10 -10.02
C ARG A 36 -13.19 -1.28 -10.77
N GLY A 37 -14.46 -1.66 -10.71
CA GLY A 37 -15.53 -0.95 -11.41
C GLY A 37 -15.81 0.42 -10.77
N LEU A 38 -15.77 0.49 -9.45
CA LEU A 38 -15.98 1.73 -8.70
C LEU A 38 -14.84 2.72 -8.90
N SER A 39 -13.58 2.28 -8.82
CA SER A 39 -12.40 3.12 -9.01
C SER A 39 -12.33 3.67 -10.43
N LEU A 40 -12.63 2.87 -11.46
CA LEU A 40 -12.72 3.33 -12.85
C LEU A 40 -13.81 4.39 -13.04
N ARG A 41 -15.00 4.19 -12.48
CA ARG A 41 -16.08 5.18 -12.54
C ARG A 41 -15.68 6.49 -11.85
N LEU A 42 -15.10 6.39 -10.67
CA LEU A 42 -14.66 7.56 -9.92
C LEU A 42 -13.54 8.31 -10.66
N ALA A 43 -12.58 7.58 -11.23
CA ALA A 43 -11.51 8.16 -12.04
C ALA A 43 -12.04 8.90 -13.27
N GLN A 44 -13.07 8.37 -13.95
CA GLN A 44 -13.71 9.06 -15.08
C GLN A 44 -14.41 10.37 -14.66
N LEU A 45 -14.93 10.43 -13.43
CA LEU A 45 -15.59 11.63 -12.88
C LEU A 45 -14.59 12.68 -12.41
N VAL A 46 -13.59 12.27 -11.61
CA VAL A 46 -12.54 13.14 -11.09
C VAL A 46 -11.65 13.67 -12.22
N ARG A 47 -11.43 12.85 -13.26
CA ARG A 47 -10.51 13.12 -14.38
C ARG A 47 -9.08 13.37 -13.84
N LEU A 48 -8.28 14.18 -14.52
CA LEU A 48 -6.87 14.45 -14.16
C LEU A 48 -6.02 13.18 -14.26
N TYR A 49 -5.16 12.94 -13.26
CA TYR A 49 -4.23 11.82 -13.18
C TYR A 49 -4.90 10.49 -12.77
N SER A 50 -6.17 10.51 -12.33
CA SER A 50 -6.83 9.33 -11.75
C SER A 50 -6.91 8.11 -12.68
N LEU A 51 -7.09 8.31 -13.99
CA LEU A 51 -7.09 7.19 -14.94
C LEU A 51 -5.69 6.57 -15.08
N THR A 52 -4.65 7.40 -15.07
CA THR A 52 -3.26 6.95 -15.08
C THR A 52 -2.95 6.15 -13.82
N GLN A 53 -3.32 6.66 -12.64
CA GLN A 53 -3.16 5.93 -11.38
C GLN A 53 -3.84 4.56 -11.44
N VAL A 54 -5.10 4.48 -11.88
CA VAL A 54 -5.79 3.18 -11.96
C VAL A 54 -5.07 2.19 -12.89
N MET A 55 -4.45 2.66 -13.97
CA MET A 55 -3.64 1.81 -14.84
C MET A 55 -2.32 1.38 -14.19
N GLU A 56 -1.67 2.28 -13.44
CA GLU A 56 -0.45 1.97 -12.67
C GLU A 56 -0.72 0.91 -11.60
N GLU A 57 -1.83 1.01 -10.85
CA GLU A 57 -2.25 -0.02 -9.89
C GLU A 57 -2.45 -1.40 -10.54
N ILE A 58 -3.01 -1.43 -11.75
CA ILE A 58 -3.17 -2.68 -12.52
C ILE A 58 -1.80 -3.24 -12.92
N ASP A 59 -0.86 -2.38 -13.33
CA ASP A 59 0.50 -2.78 -13.66
C ASP A 59 1.24 -3.32 -12.42
N HIS A 60 0.99 -2.77 -11.23
CA HIS A 60 1.56 -3.28 -9.97
C HIS A 60 1.04 -4.67 -9.65
N PHE A 61 -0.27 -4.90 -9.77
CA PHE A 61 -0.86 -6.23 -9.59
C PHE A 61 -0.26 -7.23 -10.58
N GLU A 62 -0.10 -6.84 -11.84
CA GLU A 62 0.47 -7.71 -12.87
C GLU A 62 1.96 -8.00 -12.61
N PHE A 63 2.72 -7.04 -12.09
CA PHE A 63 4.10 -7.24 -11.65
C PHE A 63 4.18 -8.33 -10.57
N PHE A 64 3.44 -8.19 -9.47
CA PHE A 64 3.46 -9.16 -8.38
C PHE A 64 2.97 -10.54 -8.83
N ARG A 65 1.87 -10.59 -9.59
CA ARG A 65 1.32 -11.84 -10.14
C ARG A 65 2.34 -12.58 -11.01
N LYS A 66 3.00 -11.89 -11.95
CA LYS A 66 4.03 -12.49 -12.81
C LYS A 66 5.26 -12.89 -12.03
N TYR A 67 5.72 -12.03 -11.12
CA TYR A 67 6.95 -12.29 -10.37
C TYR A 67 6.82 -13.56 -9.50
N PHE A 68 5.67 -13.75 -8.85
CA PHE A 68 5.43 -14.89 -7.95
C PHE A 68 4.77 -16.11 -8.61
N GLU A 69 4.71 -16.20 -9.94
CA GLU A 69 4.07 -17.33 -10.63
C GLU A 69 4.64 -18.71 -10.23
N LYS A 70 5.95 -18.79 -9.96
CA LYS A 70 6.64 -20.03 -9.56
C LYS A 70 6.69 -20.27 -8.04
N ASP A 71 6.37 -19.27 -7.23
CA ASP A 71 6.31 -19.35 -5.77
C ASP A 71 5.15 -18.49 -5.26
N PRO A 72 3.89 -18.92 -5.47
CA PRO A 72 2.71 -18.07 -5.36
C PRO A 72 2.53 -17.42 -4.00
N LEU A 73 2.01 -16.19 -4.03
CA LEU A 73 1.49 -15.47 -2.87
C LEU A 73 0.29 -16.24 -2.28
N ASN A 74 0.38 -16.57 -0.99
CA ASN A 74 -0.56 -17.47 -0.31
C ASN A 74 -0.57 -17.27 1.22
N PHE A 75 -0.13 -16.11 1.71
CA PHE A 75 -0.24 -15.79 3.13
C PHE A 75 -1.64 -15.27 3.47
N ASP A 76 -2.10 -15.54 4.68
CA ASP A 76 -3.32 -14.92 5.19
C ASP A 76 -3.02 -13.50 5.64
N LEU A 77 -3.87 -12.56 5.22
CA LEU A 77 -3.77 -11.17 5.64
C LEU A 77 -4.56 -10.97 6.93
N PRO A 78 -4.10 -10.08 7.82
CA PRO A 78 -4.75 -9.88 9.11
C PRO A 78 -6.12 -9.22 8.95
N GLU A 79 -6.99 -9.40 9.94
CA GLU A 79 -8.33 -8.81 9.96
C GLU A 79 -8.29 -7.28 9.87
N SER A 80 -7.26 -6.65 10.44
CA SER A 80 -7.01 -5.22 10.32
C SER A 80 -6.82 -4.78 8.86
N TYR A 81 -6.13 -5.57 8.03
CA TYR A 81 -6.00 -5.32 6.59
C TYR A 81 -7.35 -5.52 5.90
N ILE A 82 -8.04 -6.63 6.21
CA ILE A 82 -9.30 -6.97 5.54
C ILE A 82 -10.35 -5.89 5.76
N THR A 83 -10.55 -5.51 7.02
CA THR A 83 -11.50 -4.45 7.42
C THR A 83 -11.11 -3.09 6.85
N TRP A 84 -9.82 -2.79 6.75
CA TRP A 84 -9.33 -1.55 6.13
C TRP A 84 -9.76 -1.41 4.66
N PHE A 85 -9.62 -2.47 3.86
CA PHE A 85 -10.05 -2.46 2.47
C PHE A 85 -11.57 -2.58 2.31
N ASP A 86 -12.28 -3.22 3.24
CA ASP A 86 -13.74 -3.16 3.29
C ASP A 86 -14.25 -1.72 3.48
N ASP A 87 -13.62 -0.95 4.37
CA ASP A 87 -13.94 0.46 4.57
C ASP A 87 -13.66 1.28 3.30
N ILE A 88 -12.53 1.06 2.62
CA ILE A 88 -12.21 1.74 1.34
C ILE A 88 -13.28 1.42 0.29
N LEU A 89 -13.72 0.17 0.19
CA LEU A 89 -14.78 -0.22 -0.73
C LEU A 89 -16.08 0.51 -0.42
N GLU A 90 -16.39 0.69 0.85
CA GLU A 90 -17.58 1.43 1.25
C GLU A 90 -17.46 2.94 0.96
N SER A 91 -16.29 3.56 1.18
CA SER A 91 -16.06 4.95 0.76
C SER A 91 -16.20 5.11 -0.77
N LEU A 92 -15.72 4.13 -1.55
CA LEU A 92 -15.90 4.06 -3.01
C LEU A 92 -17.37 3.95 -3.43
N ARG A 93 -18.17 3.15 -2.71
CA ARG A 93 -19.63 3.03 -2.97
C ARG A 93 -20.37 4.33 -2.70
N ARG A 94 -20.00 5.04 -1.63
CA ARG A 94 -20.55 6.37 -1.30
C ARG A 94 -20.05 7.46 -2.26
N GLY A 95 -18.93 7.23 -2.93
CA GLY A 95 -18.25 8.25 -3.74
C GLY A 95 -17.63 9.37 -2.90
N ASP A 96 -17.25 9.10 -1.64
CA ASP A 96 -16.60 10.09 -0.77
C ASP A 96 -15.12 10.24 -1.17
N VAL A 97 -14.88 11.13 -2.12
CA VAL A 97 -13.55 11.41 -2.67
C VAL A 97 -12.56 11.86 -1.60
N GLU A 98 -12.98 12.64 -0.59
CA GLU A 98 -12.08 13.11 0.45
C GLU A 98 -11.68 11.98 1.40
N GLU A 99 -12.63 11.13 1.80
CA GLU A 99 -12.31 9.97 2.63
C GLU A 99 -11.41 8.99 1.89
N ILE A 100 -11.64 8.76 0.60
CA ILE A 100 -10.76 7.93 -0.25
C ILE A 100 -9.37 8.55 -0.32
N ALA A 101 -9.27 9.87 -0.56
CA ALA A 101 -7.99 10.57 -0.60
C ALA A 101 -7.20 10.41 0.71
N VAL A 102 -7.88 10.44 1.86
CA VAL A 102 -7.21 10.22 3.15
C VAL A 102 -6.86 8.75 3.38
N ARG A 103 -7.83 7.84 3.27
CA ARG A 103 -7.63 6.43 3.62
C ARG A 103 -6.72 5.72 2.62
N PHE A 104 -6.94 5.94 1.33
CA PHE A 104 -6.13 5.33 0.28
C PHE A 104 -4.83 6.12 0.09
N HIS A 105 -4.87 7.36 -0.38
CA HIS A 105 -3.64 8.06 -0.78
C HIS A 105 -2.77 8.49 0.40
N MET A 106 -3.34 9.04 1.48
CA MET A 106 -2.51 9.54 2.59
C MET A 106 -1.98 8.41 3.48
N LEU A 107 -2.81 7.41 3.79
CA LEU A 107 -2.47 6.35 4.74
C LEU A 107 -2.07 5.03 4.07
N THR A 108 -2.81 4.56 3.06
CA THR A 108 -2.44 3.31 2.37
C THR A 108 -1.17 3.50 1.55
N GLU A 109 -1.15 4.44 0.60
CA GLU A 109 0.02 4.70 -0.24
C GLU A 109 1.10 5.48 0.54
N GLY A 110 0.67 6.56 1.20
CA GLY A 110 1.56 7.53 1.84
C GLY A 110 2.20 7.08 3.15
N VAL A 111 1.71 6.01 3.79
CA VAL A 111 2.28 5.43 5.01
C VAL A 111 2.54 3.93 4.84
N LEU A 112 1.50 3.11 4.67
CA LEU A 112 1.63 1.64 4.68
C LEU A 112 2.49 1.12 3.54
N ALA A 113 2.19 1.51 2.30
CA ALA A 113 2.95 1.15 1.11
C ALA A 113 4.36 1.71 1.19
N THR A 114 4.55 2.94 1.68
CA THR A 114 5.88 3.53 1.85
C THR A 114 6.76 2.67 2.78
N VAL A 115 6.23 2.19 3.91
CA VAL A 115 6.95 1.28 4.82
C VAL A 115 7.22 -0.07 4.14
N GLY A 116 6.18 -0.69 3.57
CA GLY A 116 6.30 -2.00 2.91
C GLY A 116 7.31 -2.00 1.77
N LEU A 117 7.25 -1.00 0.88
CA LEU A 117 8.17 -0.84 -0.25
C LEU A 117 9.59 -0.52 0.20
N SER A 118 9.78 0.22 1.30
CA SER A 118 11.10 0.46 1.88
C SER A 118 11.76 -0.86 2.31
N ILE A 119 11.01 -1.71 3.01
CA ILE A 119 11.47 -3.05 3.41
C ILE A 119 11.73 -3.89 2.15
N LEU A 120 10.78 -4.01 1.23
CA LEU A 120 10.93 -4.78 0.00
C LEU A 120 12.15 -4.35 -0.80
N ARG A 121 12.41 -3.04 -0.94
CA ARG A 121 13.57 -2.51 -1.67
C ARG A 121 14.88 -2.90 -1.00
N LYS A 122 14.96 -2.86 0.33
CA LYS A 122 16.17 -3.25 1.07
C LYS A 122 16.38 -4.77 0.99
N GLU A 123 15.32 -5.52 1.26
CA GLU A 123 15.32 -6.99 1.31
C GLU A 123 15.38 -7.66 -0.06
N SER A 124 15.41 -6.91 -1.16
CA SER A 124 15.56 -7.47 -2.51
C SER A 124 16.74 -6.91 -3.27
N SER A 125 17.71 -6.29 -2.59
CA SER A 125 18.87 -5.66 -3.26
C SER A 125 19.72 -6.63 -4.11
N ASP A 126 19.67 -7.93 -3.85
CA ASP A 126 20.29 -9.02 -4.60
C ASP A 126 19.35 -9.72 -5.60
N LEU A 127 18.10 -9.25 -5.73
CA LEU A 127 17.09 -9.70 -6.70
C LEU A 127 16.83 -8.59 -7.73
N PRO A 128 17.66 -8.45 -8.78
CA PRO A 128 17.63 -7.28 -9.66
C PRO A 128 16.28 -7.06 -10.37
N GLU A 129 15.60 -8.11 -10.85
CA GLU A 129 14.28 -7.96 -11.50
C GLU A 129 13.24 -7.46 -10.48
N PHE A 130 13.17 -8.09 -9.30
CA PHE A 130 12.24 -7.67 -8.26
C PHE A 130 12.52 -6.25 -7.79
N ASN A 131 13.78 -5.94 -7.49
CA ASN A 131 14.18 -4.63 -6.98
C ASN A 131 13.88 -3.50 -7.96
N SER A 132 14.08 -3.76 -9.26
CA SER A 132 13.71 -2.81 -10.31
C SER A 132 12.20 -2.54 -10.33
N GLY A 133 11.37 -3.58 -10.17
CA GLY A 133 9.92 -3.43 -10.07
C GLY A 133 9.51 -2.61 -8.84
N ILE A 134 10.09 -2.92 -7.67
CA ILE A 134 9.83 -2.16 -6.44
C ILE A 134 10.23 -0.69 -6.57
N ARG A 135 11.36 -0.37 -7.22
CA ARG A 135 11.76 1.03 -7.47
C ARG A 135 10.74 1.77 -8.33
N LYS A 136 10.25 1.13 -9.39
CA LYS A 136 9.20 1.71 -10.23
C LYS A 136 7.93 1.98 -9.41
N ILE A 137 7.48 1.00 -8.62
CA ILE A 137 6.30 1.17 -7.76
C ILE A 137 6.50 2.35 -6.79
N ILE A 138 7.67 2.47 -6.15
CA ILE A 138 7.98 3.62 -5.27
C ILE A 138 7.84 4.96 -6.00
N GLU A 139 8.29 5.05 -7.25
CA GLU A 139 8.16 6.28 -8.05
C GLU A 139 6.69 6.58 -8.40
N ASP A 140 5.90 5.54 -8.67
CA ASP A 140 4.47 5.63 -8.97
C ASP A 140 3.69 6.10 -7.72
N GLU A 141 3.90 5.44 -6.57
CA GLU A 141 3.27 5.80 -5.28
C GLU A 141 3.55 7.25 -4.88
N ALA A 142 4.76 7.76 -5.15
CA ALA A 142 5.08 9.17 -4.88
C ALA A 142 4.18 10.12 -5.69
N ARG A 143 3.81 9.76 -6.93
CA ARG A 143 2.86 10.53 -7.75
C ARG A 143 1.43 10.33 -7.27
N HIS A 144 1.06 9.11 -6.85
CA HIS A 144 -0.27 8.82 -6.33
C HIS A 144 -0.58 9.63 -5.07
N VAL A 145 0.35 9.65 -4.11
CA VAL A 145 0.25 10.46 -2.89
C VAL A 145 0.11 11.95 -3.24
N ASN A 146 0.93 12.45 -4.18
CA ASN A 146 0.84 13.83 -4.65
C ASN A 146 -0.51 14.16 -5.31
N PHE A 147 -1.08 13.21 -6.05
CA PHE A 147 -2.41 13.34 -6.61
C PHE A 147 -3.49 13.33 -5.52
N GLY A 148 -3.40 12.46 -4.51
CA GLY A 148 -4.31 12.43 -3.37
C GLY A 148 -4.40 13.76 -2.63
N PHE A 149 -3.27 14.46 -2.47
CA PHE A 149 -3.27 15.83 -1.94
C PHE A 149 -4.14 16.79 -2.78
N GLN A 150 -4.22 16.63 -4.10
CA GLN A 150 -5.04 17.50 -4.97
C GLN A 150 -6.54 17.24 -4.82
N LEU A 151 -6.93 16.08 -4.28
CA LEU A 151 -8.32 15.69 -4.07
C LEU A 151 -8.91 16.27 -2.77
N ILE A 152 -8.06 16.61 -1.81
CA ILE A 152 -8.46 17.14 -0.51
C ILE A 152 -8.82 18.62 -0.64
N ARG A 153 -10.06 18.98 -0.26
CA ARG A 153 -10.54 20.38 -0.27
C ARG A 153 -10.60 20.94 1.15
N ASP A 154 -11.15 20.19 2.10
CA ASP A 154 -11.14 20.54 3.51
C ASP A 154 -9.94 19.91 4.24
N LYS A 155 -8.93 20.76 4.51
CA LYS A 155 -7.69 20.35 5.18
C LYS A 155 -7.91 19.95 6.63
N THR A 156 -8.80 20.65 7.34
CA THR A 156 -9.06 20.38 8.75
C THR A 156 -9.73 19.01 8.87
N ARG A 157 -10.79 18.77 8.10
CA ARG A 157 -11.45 17.46 8.04
C ARG A 157 -10.48 16.35 7.65
N ALA A 158 -9.60 16.60 6.66
CA ALA A 158 -8.63 15.60 6.24
C ALA A 158 -7.61 15.26 7.34
N ILE A 159 -7.12 16.26 8.08
CA ILE A 159 -6.21 16.04 9.21
C ILE A 159 -6.90 15.23 10.32
N ASP A 160 -8.15 15.57 10.64
CA ASP A 160 -8.94 14.83 11.63
C ASP A 160 -9.13 13.36 11.21
N MET A 161 -9.48 13.11 9.94
CA MET A 161 -9.57 11.75 9.39
C MET A 161 -8.24 11.00 9.40
N ILE A 162 -7.12 11.67 9.09
CA ILE A 162 -5.78 11.04 9.19
C ILE A 162 -5.53 10.58 10.63
N GLN A 163 -5.82 11.42 11.61
CA GLN A 163 -5.62 11.10 13.03
C GLN A 163 -6.55 9.97 13.49
N GLU A 164 -7.81 9.98 13.05
CA GLU A 164 -8.80 8.95 13.37
C GLU A 164 -8.42 7.59 12.78
N PHE A 165 -7.98 7.55 11.52
CA PHE A 165 -7.75 6.30 10.81
C PHE A 165 -6.35 5.71 11.05
N TYR A 166 -5.37 6.54 11.41
CA TYR A 166 -3.98 6.12 11.60
C TYR A 166 -3.79 4.92 12.55
N PRO A 167 -4.45 4.83 13.73
CA PRO A 167 -4.30 3.67 14.61
C PRO A 167 -4.68 2.34 13.95
N ARG A 168 -5.64 2.36 13.01
CA ARG A 168 -6.05 1.17 12.25
C ARG A 168 -5.01 0.79 11.19
N ALA A 169 -4.39 1.78 10.56
CA ALA A 169 -3.23 1.54 9.68
C ALA A 169 -2.04 0.97 10.48
N GLU A 170 -1.76 1.51 11.67
CA GLU A 170 -0.72 0.99 12.58
C GLU A 170 -0.93 -0.50 12.91
N ALA A 171 -2.18 -0.89 13.20
CA ALA A 171 -2.52 -2.28 13.49
C ALA A 171 -2.16 -3.26 12.37
N ILE A 172 -2.27 -2.86 11.10
CA ILE A 172 -1.92 -3.71 9.95
C ILE A 172 -0.45 -4.14 9.99
N ILE A 173 0.46 -3.19 10.26
CA ILE A 173 1.89 -3.52 10.36
C ILE A 173 2.14 -4.35 11.63
N MET A 174 1.52 -3.97 12.75
CA MET A 174 1.68 -4.69 14.02
C MET A 174 1.29 -6.17 13.91
N ASP A 175 0.15 -6.46 13.29
CA ASP A 175 -0.35 -7.83 13.08
C ASP A 175 0.56 -8.64 12.14
N GLY A 176 1.29 -7.96 11.25
CA GLY A 176 2.26 -8.56 10.34
C GLY A 176 3.65 -8.79 10.92
N MET A 177 3.94 -8.33 12.15
CA MET A 177 5.29 -8.34 12.71
C MET A 177 5.89 -9.75 12.81
N SER A 178 5.08 -10.80 12.98
CA SER A 178 5.57 -12.18 13.00
C SER A 178 6.32 -12.61 11.71
N TYR A 179 6.04 -11.97 10.58
CA TYR A 179 6.76 -12.19 9.30
C TYR A 179 7.87 -11.17 9.05
N ILE A 180 7.83 -10.03 9.73
CA ILE A 180 8.73 -8.89 9.52
C ILE A 180 9.92 -8.91 10.50
N GLU A 181 9.69 -9.23 11.78
CA GLU A 181 10.74 -9.35 12.80
C GLU A 181 11.84 -10.36 12.44
N PRO A 182 11.55 -11.53 11.84
CA PRO A 182 12.59 -12.47 11.42
C PRO A 182 13.54 -11.93 10.35
N MET A 183 13.17 -10.85 9.65
CA MET A 183 14.05 -10.15 8.70
C MET A 183 14.93 -9.08 9.38
N GLY A 184 14.83 -8.92 10.71
CA GLY A 184 15.66 -8.02 11.50
C GLY A 184 15.07 -6.62 11.73
N TYR A 185 13.78 -6.42 11.47
CA TYR A 185 13.08 -5.17 11.75
C TYR A 185 12.42 -5.23 13.13
N SER A 186 12.35 -4.09 13.82
CA SER A 186 11.64 -4.00 15.11
C SER A 186 10.35 -3.20 14.99
N TRP A 187 9.35 -3.56 15.80
CA TRP A 187 8.09 -2.80 15.84
C TRP A 187 8.30 -1.31 16.12
N ASN A 188 9.16 -0.99 17.09
CA ASN A 188 9.42 0.39 17.48
C ASN A 188 10.03 1.23 16.34
N GLU A 189 10.94 0.65 15.56
CA GLU A 189 11.52 1.30 14.38
C GLU A 189 10.46 1.59 13.32
N LEU A 190 9.66 0.57 12.96
CA LEU A 190 8.63 0.73 11.94
C LEU A 190 7.54 1.70 12.38
N LYS A 191 7.11 1.64 13.64
CA LYS A 191 6.17 2.60 14.22
C LYS A 191 6.74 4.02 14.20
N GLY A 192 8.02 4.21 14.53
CA GLY A 192 8.70 5.50 14.41
C GLY A 192 8.61 6.07 13.00
N LEU A 193 8.94 5.26 11.98
CA LEU A 193 8.83 5.64 10.58
C LEU A 193 7.38 5.97 10.18
N MET A 194 6.39 5.17 10.62
CA MET A 194 4.97 5.45 10.33
C MET A 194 4.52 6.81 10.90
N ILE A 195 4.95 7.14 12.13
CA ILE A 195 4.65 8.43 12.77
C ILE A 195 5.26 9.58 11.96
N GLU A 196 6.52 9.47 11.55
CA GLU A 196 7.20 10.48 10.73
C GLU A 196 6.49 10.69 9.38
N LEU A 197 6.06 9.60 8.74
CA LEU A 197 5.32 9.64 7.47
C LEU A 197 3.95 10.31 7.65
N ARG A 198 3.17 9.92 8.67
CA ARG A 198 1.89 10.55 9.02
C ARG A 198 2.06 12.04 9.24
N ASP A 199 3.02 12.43 10.08
CA ASP A 199 3.24 13.84 10.42
C ASP A 199 3.72 14.63 9.20
N SER A 200 4.50 14.03 8.30
CA SER A 200 4.84 14.63 7.02
C SER A 200 3.60 14.92 6.16
N ARG A 201 2.59 14.04 6.14
CA ARG A 201 1.34 14.28 5.39
C ARG A 201 0.53 15.42 6.01
N ILE A 202 0.41 15.43 7.33
CA ILE A 202 -0.29 16.50 8.07
C ILE A 202 0.39 17.85 7.82
N ARG A 203 1.73 17.94 7.96
CA ARG A 203 2.47 19.19 7.69
C ARG A 203 2.24 19.68 6.26
N LYS A 204 2.29 18.80 5.27
CA LYS A 204 2.06 19.17 3.87
C LYS A 204 0.62 19.65 3.61
N LEU A 205 -0.37 19.18 4.36
CA LEU A 205 -1.74 19.72 4.28
C LEU A 205 -1.82 21.14 4.88
N GLN A 206 -1.06 21.41 5.94
CA GLN A 206 -1.03 22.71 6.62
C GLN A 206 -0.28 23.78 5.81
N GLU A 207 0.72 23.37 5.02
CA GLU A 207 1.56 24.26 4.20
C GLU A 207 0.94 24.63 2.84
N ARG A 208 0.08 23.78 2.29
CA ARG A 208 -0.70 24.08 1.08
C ARG A 208 -1.86 25.00 1.41
#